data_AF-V2UBI8-F1
#
_entry.id   AF-V2UBI8-F1
#
_cell.length_a   1.000
_cell.length_b   1.000
_cell.length_c   1.000
_cell.angle_alpha   90.00
_cell.angle_beta   90.00
_cell.angle_gamma   90.00
#
_symmetry.space_group_name_H-M   'P 1'
#
loop_
_entity.id
_entity.type
_entity.pdbx_description
1 polymer ?
#
loop_
_entity_poly.entity_id
_entity_poly.type
_entity_poly.pdbx_seq_one_letter_code
_entity_poly.pdbx_strand_id
1 'polypeptide(L)'
;MSDANKIQFKVELELYLKSPEEIQKWALDTLEINPSDELALEVCFLADLQEVIEYFKKIHITDLDINTRNNVIHSLLNEYVLSHLTSIRSKEAIYPFFQKITLISKYLEDKNLNNLLISYDDELYLALENYSSLEPMEVFHNFINELQKWQEQTSI
;
A
#
# COMPACT_ATOMS: atom_id res chain seq x y z
N MET A 1 -14.27 -5.58 11.46
CA MET A 1 -13.41 -6.47 10.65
C MET A 1 -13.70 -6.33 9.16
N SER A 2 -14.97 -6.32 8.72
CA SER A 2 -15.29 -6.20 7.29
C SER A 2 -14.75 -4.91 6.66
N ASP A 3 -14.91 -3.75 7.30
CA ASP A 3 -14.39 -2.48 6.76
C ASP A 3 -12.86 -2.46 6.61
N ALA A 4 -12.13 -3.03 7.58
CA ALA A 4 -10.67 -3.10 7.50
C ALA A 4 -10.21 -3.96 6.30
N ASN A 5 -10.83 -5.12 6.10
CA ASN A 5 -10.56 -5.98 4.95
C ASN A 5 -11.01 -5.34 3.63
N LYS A 6 -12.14 -4.60 3.62
CA LYS A 6 -12.60 -3.84 2.45
C LYS A 6 -11.55 -2.80 2.03
N ILE A 7 -11.00 -2.06 2.98
CA ILE A 7 -9.92 -1.08 2.74
C ILE A 7 -8.68 -1.77 2.21
N GLN A 8 -8.23 -2.82 2.91
CA GLN A 8 -7.01 -3.54 2.56
C GLN A 8 -7.09 -4.13 1.15
N PHE A 9 -8.12 -4.92 0.85
CA PHE A 9 -8.27 -5.57 -0.46
C PHE A 9 -8.49 -4.57 -1.58
N LYS A 10 -9.18 -3.46 -1.33
CA LYS A 10 -9.30 -2.39 -2.32
C LYS A 10 -7.93 -1.86 -2.73
N VAL A 11 -7.10 -1.46 -1.76
CA VAL A 11 -5.78 -0.88 -2.04
C VAL A 11 -4.84 -1.93 -2.62
N GLU A 12 -4.85 -3.15 -2.08
CA GLU A 12 -4.02 -4.22 -2.61
C GLU A 12 -4.38 -4.57 -4.07
N LEU A 13 -5.66 -4.59 -4.44
CA LEU A 13 -6.10 -4.83 -5.82
C LEU A 13 -5.72 -3.67 -6.75
N GLU A 14 -6.03 -2.43 -6.35
CA GLU A 14 -5.73 -1.23 -7.16
C GLU A 14 -4.23 -1.08 -7.43
N LEU A 15 -3.41 -1.56 -6.51
CA LEU A 15 -1.97 -1.51 -6.63
C LEU A 15 -1.36 -2.82 -7.14
N TYR A 16 -2.12 -3.88 -7.43
CA TYR A 16 -1.56 -5.19 -7.81
C TYR A 16 -0.58 -5.76 -6.75
N LEU A 17 -0.92 -5.59 -5.47
CA LEU A 17 -0.25 -6.24 -4.34
C LEU A 17 -0.87 -7.59 -3.99
N LYS A 18 -2.18 -7.75 -4.26
CA LYS A 18 -2.92 -9.00 -4.11
C LYS A 18 -3.80 -9.21 -5.35
N SER A 19 -3.88 -10.45 -5.81
CA SER A 19 -4.70 -10.83 -6.95
C SER A 19 -6.16 -11.10 -6.53
N PRO A 20 -7.14 -11.00 -7.46
CA PRO A 20 -8.52 -11.37 -7.17
C PRO A 20 -8.66 -12.85 -6.76
N GLU A 21 -7.83 -13.75 -7.29
CA GLU A 21 -7.78 -15.17 -6.91
C GLU A 21 -7.39 -15.34 -5.44
N GLU A 22 -6.39 -14.59 -4.97
CA GLU A 22 -5.95 -14.62 -3.57
C GLU A 22 -7.05 -14.13 -2.63
N ILE A 23 -7.87 -13.15 -3.05
CA ILE A 23 -9.01 -12.64 -2.28
C ILE A 23 -10.16 -13.65 -2.24
N GLN A 24 -10.48 -14.30 -3.36
CA GLN A 24 -11.48 -15.37 -3.36
C GLN A 24 -11.05 -16.55 -2.49
N LYS A 25 -9.76 -16.92 -2.55
CA LYS A 25 -9.21 -17.94 -1.67
C LYS A 25 -9.32 -17.54 -0.20
N TRP A 26 -8.96 -16.29 0.14
CA TRP A 26 -9.16 -15.76 1.49
C TRP A 26 -10.61 -15.87 1.97
N ALA A 27 -11.58 -15.60 1.09
CA ALA A 27 -12.99 -15.69 1.43
C ALA A 27 -13.40 -17.13 1.78
N LEU A 28 -12.98 -18.12 0.97
CA LEU A 28 -13.23 -19.53 1.24
C LEU A 28 -12.60 -19.98 2.56
N ASP A 29 -11.31 -19.70 2.75
CA ASP A 29 -10.57 -20.05 3.97
C ASP A 29 -11.22 -19.40 5.22
N THR A 30 -11.74 -18.17 5.08
CA THR A 30 -12.43 -17.46 6.17
C THR A 30 -13.77 -18.11 6.51
N LEU A 31 -14.55 -18.54 5.52
CA LEU A 31 -15.86 -19.17 5.74
C LEU A 31 -15.76 -20.55 6.39
N GLU A 32 -14.64 -21.27 6.20
CA GLU A 32 -14.38 -22.52 6.94
C GLU A 32 -14.28 -22.28 8.45
N ILE A 33 -13.77 -21.12 8.86
CA ILE A 33 -13.54 -20.76 10.27
C ILE A 33 -14.73 -19.97 10.84
N ASN A 34 -15.23 -19.00 10.08
CA ASN A 34 -16.35 -18.13 10.42
C ASN A 34 -17.37 -18.11 9.25
N PRO A 35 -18.33 -19.05 9.22
CA PRO A 35 -19.33 -19.14 8.16
C PRO A 35 -20.26 -17.92 8.06
N SER A 36 -20.24 -17.03 9.05
CA SER A 36 -21.05 -15.81 9.10
C SER A 36 -20.28 -14.53 8.79
N ASP A 37 -19.05 -14.62 8.29
CA ASP A 37 -18.29 -13.44 7.87
C ASP A 37 -18.96 -12.78 6.64
N GLU A 38 -19.48 -11.57 6.84
CA GLU A 38 -20.27 -10.86 5.84
C GLU A 38 -19.47 -10.57 4.56
N LEU A 39 -18.20 -10.13 4.69
CA LEU A 39 -17.38 -9.82 3.51
C LEU A 39 -16.98 -11.09 2.78
N ALA A 40 -16.61 -12.15 3.51
CA ALA A 40 -16.27 -13.42 2.89
C ALA A 40 -17.47 -14.01 2.14
N LEU A 41 -18.68 -13.89 2.68
CA LEU A 41 -19.92 -14.25 1.97
C LEU A 41 -20.10 -13.40 0.70
N GLU A 42 -19.96 -12.07 0.79
CA GLU A 42 -20.07 -11.19 -0.38
C GLU A 42 -19.08 -11.57 -1.49
N VAL A 43 -17.82 -11.86 -1.14
CA VAL A 43 -16.75 -12.20 -2.08
C VAL A 43 -16.91 -13.61 -2.65
N CYS A 44 -17.31 -14.61 -1.85
CA CYS A 44 -17.36 -16.00 -2.31
C CYS A 44 -18.48 -16.25 -3.33
N PHE A 45 -19.50 -15.39 -3.37
CA PHE A 45 -20.60 -15.48 -4.34
C PHE A 45 -20.34 -14.71 -5.64
N LEU A 46 -19.19 -14.03 -5.78
CA LEU A 46 -18.79 -13.39 -7.04
C LEU A 46 -18.39 -14.46 -8.05
N ALA A 47 -19.01 -14.42 -9.23
CA ALA A 47 -18.98 -15.52 -10.21
C ALA A 47 -17.61 -15.69 -10.86
N ASP A 48 -16.86 -14.60 -11.01
CA ASP A 48 -15.52 -14.60 -11.60
C ASP A 48 -14.63 -13.49 -11.02
N LEU A 49 -13.37 -13.51 -11.44
CA LEU A 49 -12.33 -12.58 -10.98
C LEU A 49 -12.60 -11.12 -11.39
N GLN A 50 -13.33 -10.90 -12.48
CA GLN A 50 -13.69 -9.57 -12.93
C GLN A 50 -14.75 -8.97 -12.00
N GLU A 51 -15.71 -9.77 -11.54
CA GLU A 51 -16.69 -9.34 -10.52
C GLU A 51 -16.02 -8.96 -9.20
N VAL A 52 -14.95 -9.66 -8.78
CA VAL A 52 -14.14 -9.30 -7.60
C VAL A 52 -13.53 -7.91 -7.77
N ILE A 53 -12.87 -7.66 -8.90
CA ILE A 53 -12.26 -6.36 -9.20
C ILE A 53 -13.33 -5.26 -9.20
N GLU A 54 -14.47 -5.49 -9.86
CA GLU A 54 -15.55 -4.51 -9.96
C GLU A 54 -16.22 -4.21 -8.62
N TYR A 55 -16.36 -5.22 -7.76
CA TYR A 55 -16.87 -5.06 -6.41
C TYR A 55 -16.00 -4.08 -5.61
N PHE A 56 -14.68 -4.32 -5.52
CA PHE A 56 -13.77 -3.44 -4.75
C PHE A 56 -13.56 -2.07 -5.41
N LYS A 57 -13.68 -1.99 -6.74
CA LYS A 57 -13.61 -0.71 -7.47
C LYS A 57 -14.77 0.23 -7.13
N LYS A 58 -15.97 -0.32 -6.86
CA LYS A 58 -17.16 0.46 -6.48
C LYS A 58 -17.11 1.01 -5.06
N ILE A 59 -16.22 0.49 -4.22
CA ILE A 59 -16.03 1.01 -2.86
C ILE A 59 -15.31 2.36 -2.93
N HIS A 60 -15.95 3.42 -2.44
CA HIS A 60 -15.29 4.69 -2.23
C HIS A 60 -14.59 4.67 -0.87
N ILE A 61 -13.26 4.73 -0.87
CA ILE A 61 -12.47 4.59 0.36
C ILE A 61 -12.70 5.75 1.35
N THR A 62 -13.22 6.87 0.87
CA THR A 62 -13.64 8.04 1.67
C THR A 62 -14.91 7.80 2.45
N ASP A 63 -15.72 6.81 2.07
CA ASP A 63 -16.98 6.48 2.73
C ASP A 63 -16.76 5.57 3.95
N LEU A 64 -15.54 5.05 4.10
CA LEU A 64 -15.14 4.17 5.19
C LEU A 64 -14.55 4.97 6.36
N ASP A 65 -14.65 4.42 7.57
CA ASP A 65 -14.16 5.07 8.79
C ASP A 65 -12.69 5.50 8.66
N ILE A 66 -12.43 6.78 8.92
CA ILE A 66 -11.10 7.39 8.74
C ILE A 66 -10.03 6.76 9.63
N ASN A 67 -10.37 6.39 10.86
CA ASN A 67 -9.41 5.79 11.79
C ASN A 67 -9.03 4.38 11.32
N THR A 68 -10.03 3.58 10.95
CA THR A 68 -9.83 2.23 10.39
C THR A 68 -9.05 2.30 9.09
N ARG A 69 -9.39 3.25 8.21
CA ARG A 69 -8.65 3.51 6.97
C ARG A 69 -7.19 3.80 7.27
N ASN A 70 -6.91 4.79 8.10
CA ASN A 70 -5.53 5.20 8.38
C ASN A 70 -4.73 4.04 8.99
N ASN A 71 -5.29 3.31 9.95
CA ASN A 71 -4.63 2.16 10.58
C ASN A 71 -4.29 1.07 9.57
N VAL A 72 -5.22 0.71 8.68
CA VAL A 72 -4.99 -0.29 7.63
C VAL A 72 -3.93 0.17 6.64
N ILE A 73 -4.00 1.42 6.19
CA ILE A 73 -3.03 1.95 5.22
C ILE A 73 -1.64 2.08 5.83
N HIS A 74 -1.52 2.50 7.10
CA HIS A 74 -0.24 2.49 7.81
C HIS A 74 0.35 1.08 7.91
N SER A 75 -0.48 0.10 8.27
CA SER A 75 -0.04 -1.31 8.33
C SER A 75 0.44 -1.80 6.96
N LEU A 76 -0.33 -1.53 5.90
CA LEU A 76 0.02 -1.94 4.54
C LEU A 76 1.30 -1.28 4.03
N LEU A 77 1.49 0.02 4.33
CA LEU A 77 2.70 0.75 4.00
C LEU A 77 3.92 0.16 4.70
N ASN A 78 3.81 -0.12 6.01
CA ASN A 78 4.87 -0.72 6.80
C ASN A 78 5.22 -2.11 6.27
N GLU A 79 4.22 -2.95 6.03
CA GLU A 79 4.41 -4.29 5.47
C GLU A 79 5.09 -4.24 4.09
N TYR A 80 4.64 -3.35 3.20
CA TYR A 80 5.23 -3.17 1.89
C TYR A 80 6.72 -2.80 1.97
N VAL A 81 7.05 -1.78 2.78
CA VAL A 81 8.43 -1.33 2.98
C VAL A 81 9.28 -2.48 3.52
N LEU A 82 8.85 -3.13 4.60
CA LEU A 82 9.61 -4.22 5.24
C LEU A 82 9.86 -5.40 4.30
N SER A 83 8.85 -5.82 3.56
CA SER A 83 8.92 -6.99 2.67
C SER A 83 9.76 -6.73 1.41
N HIS A 84 9.81 -5.49 0.90
CA HIS A 84 10.45 -5.20 -0.38
C HIS A 84 11.80 -4.47 -0.25
N LEU A 85 12.10 -3.81 0.87
CA LEU A 85 13.32 -3.01 1.03
C LEU A 85 14.61 -3.77 0.71
N THR A 86 14.74 -5.01 1.19
CA THR A 86 15.96 -5.83 0.99
C THR A 86 16.18 -6.28 -0.47
N SER A 87 15.16 -6.14 -1.32
CA SER A 87 15.22 -6.47 -2.75
C SER A 87 15.79 -5.33 -3.59
N ILE A 88 15.84 -4.10 -3.07
CA ILE A 88 16.32 -2.92 -3.79
C ILE A 88 17.85 -2.91 -3.79
N ARG A 89 18.43 -3.46 -4.86
CA ARG A 89 19.89 -3.64 -5.00
C ARG A 89 20.51 -2.81 -6.13
N SER A 90 19.69 -2.09 -6.89
CA SER A 90 20.14 -1.26 -8.00
C SER A 90 19.25 -0.05 -8.17
N LYS A 91 19.77 0.96 -8.88
CA LYS A 91 19.06 2.23 -9.09
C LYS A 91 17.76 2.08 -9.86
N GLU A 92 17.68 1.08 -10.74
CA GLU A 92 16.50 0.78 -11.56
C GLU A 92 15.31 0.29 -10.72
N ALA A 93 15.58 -0.28 -9.55
CA ALA A 93 14.54 -0.75 -8.63
C ALA A 93 14.01 0.35 -7.68
N ILE A 94 14.75 1.47 -7.54
CA ILE A 94 14.40 2.53 -6.58
C ILE A 94 13.06 3.17 -6.94
N TYR A 95 12.93 3.65 -8.18
CA TYR A 95 11.76 4.44 -8.56
C TYR A 95 10.45 3.62 -8.58
N PRO A 96 10.41 2.37 -9.08
CA PRO A 96 9.23 1.51 -8.94
C PRO A 96 8.80 1.29 -7.48
N PHE A 97 9.76 1.07 -6.58
CA PHE A 97 9.50 0.91 -5.15
C PHE A 97 8.96 2.21 -4.53
N PHE A 98 9.60 3.35 -4.84
CA PHE A 98 9.18 4.67 -4.39
C PHE A 98 7.76 5.02 -4.87
N GLN A 99 7.46 4.77 -6.14
CA GLN A 99 6.13 5.00 -6.70
C GLN A 99 5.06 4.20 -5.95
N LYS A 100 5.35 2.96 -5.56
CA LYS A 100 4.40 2.14 -4.82
C LYS A 100 4.11 2.71 -3.43
N ILE A 101 5.15 3.17 -2.72
CA ILE A 101 4.99 3.89 -1.44
C ILE A 101 4.12 5.11 -1.63
N THR A 102 4.40 5.93 -2.66
CA THR A 102 3.62 7.13 -2.96
C THR A 102 2.16 6.80 -3.25
N LEU A 103 1.88 5.72 -3.97
CA LEU A 103 0.51 5.28 -4.25
C LEU A 103 -0.24 4.81 -3.00
N ILE A 104 0.40 4.04 -2.12
CA ILE A 104 -0.21 3.62 -0.82
C ILE A 104 -0.45 4.87 0.06
N SER A 105 0.50 5.78 0.09
CA SER A 105 0.46 6.98 0.96
C SER A 105 -0.65 7.95 0.61
N LYS A 106 -1.13 7.96 -0.65
CA LYS A 106 -2.25 8.82 -1.10
C LYS A 106 -3.52 8.63 -0.28
N TYR A 107 -3.73 7.46 0.33
CA TYR A 107 -4.92 7.17 1.12
C TYR A 107 -4.87 7.70 2.56
N LEU A 108 -3.71 8.18 3.04
CA LEU A 108 -3.54 8.71 4.40
C LEU A 108 -3.85 10.20 4.51
N GLU A 109 -3.76 10.95 3.41
CA GLU A 109 -3.87 12.42 3.40
C GLU A 109 -2.91 13.12 4.40
N ASP A 110 -1.83 12.44 4.81
CA ASP A 110 -0.84 12.95 5.77
C ASP A 110 0.06 14.00 5.11
N LYS A 111 -0.02 15.25 5.58
CA LYS A 111 0.75 16.37 5.03
C LYS A 111 2.26 16.20 5.20
N ASN A 112 2.73 15.67 6.33
CA ASN A 112 4.15 15.51 6.59
C ASN A 112 4.74 14.42 5.68
N LEU A 113 4.05 13.30 5.55
CA LEU A 113 4.42 12.23 4.62
C LEU A 113 4.39 12.73 3.17
N ASN A 114 3.35 13.47 2.77
CA ASN A 114 3.24 14.00 1.42
C ASN A 114 4.40 14.96 1.09
N ASN A 115 4.78 15.83 2.03
CA ASN A 115 5.92 16.71 1.84
C ASN A 115 7.25 15.92 1.73
N LEU A 116 7.43 14.88 2.55
CA LEU A 116 8.58 13.99 2.48
C LEU A 116 8.67 13.33 1.09
N LEU A 117 7.57 12.76 0.61
CA LEU A 117 7.50 12.11 -0.70
C LEU A 117 7.79 13.10 -1.83
N ILE A 118 7.19 14.29 -1.82
CA ILE A 118 7.47 15.29 -2.87
C ILE A 118 8.96 15.67 -2.90
N SER A 119 9.56 15.90 -1.73
CA SER A 119 10.99 16.24 -1.65
C SER A 119 11.86 15.13 -2.23
N TYR A 120 11.58 13.87 -1.90
CA TYR A 120 12.37 12.75 -2.37
C TYR A 120 12.07 12.33 -3.82
N ASP A 121 10.89 12.63 -4.35
CA ASP A 121 10.60 12.46 -5.77
C ASP A 121 11.55 13.33 -6.61
N ASP A 122 11.69 14.61 -6.24
CA ASP A 122 12.62 15.55 -6.87
C ASP A 122 14.10 15.11 -6.68
N GLU A 123 14.51 14.75 -5.46
CA GLU A 123 15.90 14.33 -5.20
C GLU A 123 16.27 13.04 -5.94
N LEU A 124 15.36 12.05 -5.97
CA LEU A 124 15.58 10.80 -6.70
C LEU A 124 15.66 11.06 -8.20
N TYR A 125 14.78 11.90 -8.75
CA TYR A 125 14.84 12.31 -10.15
C TYR A 125 16.20 12.93 -10.49
N LEU A 126 16.64 13.91 -9.70
CA LEU A 126 17.93 14.57 -9.90
C LEU A 126 19.10 13.59 -9.81
N ALA A 127 19.08 12.64 -8.88
CA ALA A 127 20.13 11.65 -8.74
C ALA A 127 20.14 10.64 -9.90
N LEU A 128 18.98 10.14 -10.31
CA LEU A 128 18.86 9.16 -11.41
C LEU A 128 19.31 9.74 -12.76
N GLU A 129 19.04 11.02 -12.98
CA GLU A 129 19.47 11.76 -14.19
C GLU A 129 20.90 12.32 -14.10
N ASN A 130 21.62 12.07 -12.99
CA ASN A 130 22.99 12.53 -12.73
C ASN A 130 23.12 14.07 -12.65
N TYR A 131 22.06 14.75 -12.24
CA TYR A 131 22.07 16.18 -11.89
C TYR A 131 22.42 16.42 -10.41
N SER A 132 22.28 15.40 -9.55
CA SER A 132 22.66 15.46 -8.14
C SER A 132 24.14 15.17 -7.92
N SER A 133 24.67 15.68 -6.81
CA SER A 133 25.99 15.29 -6.30
C SER A 133 25.99 13.95 -5.54
N LEU A 134 24.80 13.47 -5.14
CA LEU A 134 24.62 12.20 -4.44
C LEU A 134 24.27 11.10 -5.44
N GLU A 135 24.78 9.90 -5.19
CA GLU A 135 24.41 8.71 -5.95
C GLU A 135 22.95 8.31 -5.66
N PRO A 136 22.21 7.72 -6.62
CA PRO A 136 20.80 7.34 -6.43
C PRO A 136 20.56 6.45 -5.20
N MET A 137 21.46 5.50 -4.94
CA MET A 137 21.34 4.62 -3.77
C MET A 137 21.55 5.37 -2.46
N GLU A 138 22.37 6.42 -2.43
CA GLU A 138 22.57 7.24 -1.24
C GLU A 138 21.32 8.06 -0.92
N VAL A 139 20.72 8.70 -1.95
CA VAL A 139 19.42 9.40 -1.81
C VAL A 139 18.33 8.43 -1.34
N PHE A 140 18.28 7.23 -1.92
CA PHE A 140 17.33 6.18 -1.49
C PHE A 140 17.51 5.79 -0.01
N HIS A 141 18.74 5.57 0.46
CA HIS A 141 18.95 5.26 1.88
C HIS A 141 18.51 6.40 2.80
N ASN A 142 18.77 7.65 2.42
CA ASN A 142 18.30 8.82 3.17
C ASN A 142 16.77 8.86 3.24
N PHE A 143 16.10 8.63 2.10
CA PHE A 143 14.65 8.52 2.03
C PHE A 143 14.10 7.46 2.98
N ILE A 144 14.65 6.24 2.95
CA ILE A 144 14.20 5.13 3.81
C ILE A 144 14.36 5.49 5.29
N ASN A 145 15.48 6.11 5.68
CA ASN A 145 15.71 6.52 7.06
C ASN A 145 14.66 7.54 7.54
N GLU A 146 14.34 8.55 6.72
CA GLU A 146 13.32 9.54 7.06
C GLU A 146 11.90 8.94 7.06
N LEU A 147 11.60 8.05 6.13
CA LEU A 147 10.33 7.31 6.09
C LEU A 147 10.14 6.47 7.36
N GLN A 148 11.17 5.76 7.80
CA GLN A 148 11.13 4.96 9.04
C GLN A 148 10.95 5.82 10.28
N LYS A 149 11.64 6.97 10.37
CA LYS A 149 11.41 7.94 11.46
C LYS A 149 9.97 8.45 11.48
N TRP A 150 9.39 8.71 10.32
CA TRP A 150 7.98 9.08 10.24
C TRP A 150 7.09 7.93 10.74
N GLN A 151 7.32 6.68 10.29
CA GLN A 151 6.55 5.50 10.73
C GLN A 151 6.60 5.28 12.26
N GLU A 152 7.75 5.51 12.89
CA GLU A 152 7.92 5.40 14.34
C GLU A 152 7.09 6.45 15.12
N GLN A 153 6.93 7.65 14.56
CA GLN A 153 6.16 8.74 15.18
C GLN A 153 4.65 8.51 15.11
N THR A 154 4.18 7.79 14.10
CA THR A 154 2.75 7.52 13.87
C THR A 154 2.24 6.21 14.48
N SER A 155 3.11 5.38 15.07
CA SER A 155 2.76 4.09 15.69
C SER A 155 2.19 4.21 17.12
N ILE A 156 1.50 5.31 17.44
CA ILE A 156 0.94 5.62 18.78
C ILE A 156 -0.55 5.35 18.83
#